data_AF-A0A8M9QD17-F1
#
_entry.id   AF-A0A8M9QD17-F1
#
_cell.length_a   1.000
_cell.length_b   1.000
_cell.length_c   1.000
_cell.angle_alpha   90.00
_cell.angle_beta   90.00
_cell.angle_gamma   90.00
#
_symmetry.space_group_name_H-M   'P 1'
#
loop_
_entity.id
_entity.type
_entity.pdbx_description
1 polymer ?
#
loop_
_entity_poly.entity_id
_entity_poly.type
_entity_poly.pdbx_seq_one_letter_code
_entity_poly.pdbx_strand_id
1 'polypeptide(L)'
;MTDLETTFLRTAITEVLPNLPEATKDILEETLQSIGVETYDDFKFIEESDLLTALRPIQARKVLAAWKLRCQTPETSSSPQPSTALHSSPASSQSSSTSISQSPDVDWVDTFLIPWDKFPQELMQFLERGKRPSPRMRREMVRIVVNEMMRKCSCPNKRNSTEVAKKMVAKYPESLLDVIEGDVVGPGYHSLVKQLQYRIENVKRFTTPKIRKRRHQTDDSDTDEIPPEKRAAIQDTYGCINWHVKFLPLGETSESQEEKKEKIKIMSRQTDADAEEVRHLMKLTFYTQRNQVNQGKNIKCLLEDWPWWFNELGMAVHYKELTGIGLNETFTRNLDLKGKRLLNYFSTVGVNKNKKFLQDLTKFKVMRGELSGCSEDVKEMLMLLLSYFNEKEDAMFCHVEDTCLAEEVEMDKVNLTPTLVVCGQSCFSSKRFMLCVDRTVVHDNIPSFISALCMMFGSYYCFNIHYPSELASTLELLQRYVFLYRLYTTLKCFFSINPEKGTKVEKTNTARLHVNPRVLTLIQELSDHEWRDV
;
A
#
# COMPACT_ATOMS: atom_id res chain seq x y z
N MET A 1 39.59 45.84 10.72
CA MET A 1 38.96 46.91 11.52
C MET A 1 37.47 46.81 11.29
N THR A 2 36.79 45.99 12.10
CA THR A 2 35.33 45.98 12.34
C THR A 2 35.12 44.86 13.36
N ASP A 3 35.03 45.23 14.64
CA ASP A 3 34.47 44.34 15.67
C ASP A 3 33.02 44.06 15.28
N LEU A 4 32.75 42.84 14.82
CA LEU A 4 31.40 42.39 14.49
C LEU A 4 30.75 41.96 15.81
N GLU A 5 29.72 42.67 16.23
CA GLU A 5 28.91 42.32 17.41
C GLU A 5 28.48 40.85 17.31
N THR A 6 28.90 40.05 18.29
CA THR A 6 28.62 38.62 18.33
C THR A 6 27.15 38.42 18.69
N THR A 7 26.35 37.87 17.77
CA THR A 7 24.91 37.63 18.03
C THR A 7 24.72 36.62 19.16
N PHE A 8 23.56 36.66 19.84
CA PHE A 8 23.26 35.67 20.89
C PHE A 8 23.28 34.23 20.35
N LEU A 9 22.85 34.04 19.08
CA LEU A 9 22.92 32.77 18.36
C LEU A 9 24.36 32.32 18.21
N ARG A 10 25.26 33.21 17.78
CA ARG A 10 26.68 32.89 17.60
C ARG A 10 27.34 32.47 18.91
N THR A 11 26.97 33.11 20.01
CA THR A 11 27.39 32.72 21.37
C THR A 11 26.84 31.34 21.74
N ALA A 12 25.54 31.11 21.57
CA ALA A 12 24.89 29.83 21.89
C ALA A 12 25.43 28.63 21.07
N ILE A 13 25.79 28.86 19.81
CA ILE A 13 26.41 27.85 18.94
C ILE A 13 27.84 27.54 19.41
N THR A 14 28.62 28.58 19.68
CA THR A 14 30.05 28.43 20.03
C THR A 14 30.26 27.73 21.37
N GLU A 15 29.36 27.94 22.34
CA GLU A 15 29.40 27.23 23.63
C GLU A 15 29.21 25.71 23.50
N VAL A 16 28.37 25.25 22.56
CA VAL A 16 28.07 23.81 22.42
C VAL A 16 29.00 23.13 21.42
N LEU A 17 29.39 23.83 20.35
CA LEU A 17 30.23 23.32 19.27
C LEU A 17 31.41 24.27 18.98
N PRO A 18 32.37 24.41 19.91
CA PRO A 18 33.48 25.36 19.75
C PRO A 18 34.39 25.03 18.55
N ASN A 19 34.49 23.75 18.20
CA ASN A 19 35.36 23.24 17.13
C ASN A 19 34.69 23.21 15.75
N LEU A 20 33.51 23.81 15.59
CA LEU A 20 32.80 23.85 14.31
C LEU A 20 33.49 24.85 13.35
N PRO A 21 33.69 24.52 12.06
CA PRO A 21 34.20 25.48 11.08
C PRO A 21 33.33 26.74 11.02
N GLU A 22 33.94 27.91 10.86
CA GLU A 22 33.24 29.20 10.91
C GLU A 22 32.11 29.29 9.88
N ALA A 23 32.35 28.80 8.65
CA ALA A 23 31.33 28.72 7.60
C ALA A 23 30.12 27.85 8.00
N THR A 24 30.33 26.80 8.80
CA THR A 24 29.22 25.95 9.28
C THR A 24 28.45 26.63 10.42
N LYS A 25 29.11 27.47 11.24
CA LYS A 25 28.42 28.29 12.24
C LYS A 25 27.54 29.34 11.56
N ASP A 26 28.00 29.96 10.47
CA ASP A 26 27.23 30.93 9.69
C ASP A 26 25.96 30.29 9.10
N ILE A 27 26.08 29.12 8.48
CA ILE A 27 24.94 28.37 7.94
C ILE A 27 23.95 27.99 9.05
N LEU A 28 24.46 27.56 10.21
CA LEU A 28 23.61 27.20 11.35
C LEU A 28 22.87 28.42 11.90
N GLU A 29 23.53 29.57 11.99
CA GLU A 29 22.93 30.83 12.43
C GLU A 29 21.83 31.30 11.48
N GLU A 30 22.07 31.26 10.16
CA GLU A 30 21.06 31.56 9.14
C GLU A 30 19.88 30.56 9.21
N THR A 31 20.16 29.28 9.44
CA THR A 31 19.12 28.25 9.59
C THR A 31 18.22 28.55 10.79
N LEU A 32 18.80 28.88 11.96
CA LEU A 32 18.05 29.21 13.18
C LEU A 32 17.20 30.48 13.02
N GLN A 33 17.72 31.49 12.33
CA GLN A 33 16.96 32.69 11.99
C GLN A 33 15.79 32.37 11.04
N SER A 34 16.01 31.49 10.04
CA SER A 34 14.99 31.13 9.05
C SER A 34 13.80 30.36 9.65
N ILE A 35 14.02 29.63 10.75
CA ILE A 35 12.95 28.91 11.47
C ILE A 35 12.31 29.76 12.59
N GLY A 36 12.77 31.01 12.78
CA GLY A 36 12.15 31.98 13.68
C GLY A 36 12.66 31.95 15.14
N VAL A 37 13.91 31.53 15.38
CA VAL A 37 14.50 31.58 16.72
C VAL A 37 14.94 33.01 17.05
N GLU A 38 14.32 33.61 18.07
CA GLU A 38 14.59 35.00 18.49
C GLU A 38 15.19 35.08 19.91
N THR A 39 15.00 34.05 20.73
CA THR A 39 15.41 34.01 22.14
C THR A 39 15.99 32.65 22.54
N TYR A 40 16.65 32.57 23.71
CA TYR A 40 17.12 31.30 24.28
C TYR A 40 15.98 30.32 24.62
N ASP A 41 14.79 30.84 24.91
CA ASP A 41 13.61 30.02 25.24
C ASP A 41 13.08 29.26 24.03
N ASP A 42 13.35 29.73 22.82
CA ASP A 42 12.87 29.10 21.59
C ASP A 42 13.61 27.79 21.29
N PHE A 43 14.80 27.60 21.85
CA PHE A 43 15.58 26.37 21.65
C PHE A 43 14.86 25.10 22.12
N LYS A 44 13.89 25.21 23.04
CA LYS A 44 13.09 24.07 23.49
C LYS A 44 12.16 23.50 22.41
N PHE A 45 11.83 24.30 21.40
CA PHE A 45 10.93 23.93 20.30
C PHE A 45 11.66 23.39 19.06
N ILE A 46 12.99 23.43 19.04
CA ILE A 46 13.79 22.93 17.90
C ILE A 46 13.76 21.39 17.88
N GLU A 47 13.48 20.83 16.71
CA GLU A 47 13.53 19.39 16.44
C GLU A 47 14.82 18.98 15.70
N GLU A 48 15.12 17.68 15.66
CA GLU A 48 16.34 17.18 14.98
C GLU A 48 16.31 17.54 13.49
N SER A 49 15.14 17.46 12.84
CA SER A 49 14.93 17.78 11.44
C SER A 49 15.32 19.20 11.05
N ASP A 50 15.14 20.17 11.96
CA ASP A 50 15.40 21.59 11.68
C ASP A 50 16.90 21.87 11.55
N LEU A 51 17.73 21.03 12.14
CA LEU A 51 19.19 21.19 12.19
C LEU A 51 19.93 20.36 11.13
N LEU A 52 19.25 19.40 10.48
CA LEU A 52 19.88 18.49 9.51
C LEU A 52 20.32 19.16 8.21
N THR A 53 19.85 20.39 7.95
CA THR A 53 20.27 21.24 6.83
C THR A 53 21.67 21.82 7.04
N ALA A 54 22.06 22.07 8.30
CA ALA A 54 23.32 22.71 8.66
C ALA A 54 24.33 21.77 9.36
N LEU A 55 23.84 20.70 10.01
CA LEU A 55 24.63 19.83 10.88
C LEU A 55 24.48 18.35 10.51
N ARG A 56 25.54 17.57 10.78
CA ARG A 56 25.42 16.09 10.74
C ARG A 56 24.48 15.62 11.86
N PRO A 57 23.80 14.47 11.70
CA PRO A 57 22.86 13.97 12.72
C PRO A 57 23.41 13.93 14.15
N ILE A 58 24.68 13.54 14.33
CA ILE A 58 25.29 13.50 15.66
C ILE A 58 25.56 14.89 16.26
N GLN A 59 25.84 15.90 15.43
CA GLN A 59 26.03 17.28 15.86
C GLN A 59 24.69 17.89 16.25
N ALA A 60 23.63 17.67 15.45
CA ALA A 60 22.27 18.09 15.76
C ALA A 60 21.79 17.54 17.11
N ARG A 61 21.98 16.25 17.37
CA ARG A 61 21.62 15.63 18.66
C ARG A 61 22.38 16.22 19.84
N LYS A 62 23.67 16.51 19.69
CA LYS A 62 24.49 17.15 20.75
C LYS A 62 23.98 18.55 21.08
N VAL A 63 23.63 19.32 20.04
CA VAL A 63 23.07 20.66 20.17
C VAL A 63 21.73 20.64 20.89
N LEU A 64 20.80 19.78 20.46
CA LEU A 64 19.50 19.61 21.12
C LEU A 64 19.62 19.19 22.58
N ALA A 65 20.54 18.27 22.90
CA ALA A 65 20.76 17.84 24.27
C ALA A 65 21.26 19.00 25.16
N ALA A 66 22.20 19.81 24.66
CA ALA A 66 22.76 20.93 25.41
C ALA A 66 21.76 22.07 25.61
N TRP A 67 21.01 22.45 24.58
CA TRP A 67 20.04 23.53 24.70
C TRP A 67 18.81 23.13 25.53
N LYS A 68 18.33 21.88 25.42
CA LYS A 68 17.24 21.40 26.28
C LYS A 68 17.64 21.36 27.75
N LEU A 69 18.91 21.06 28.07
CA LEU A 69 19.41 21.10 29.44
C LEU A 69 19.43 22.54 29.99
N ARG A 70 19.80 23.51 29.15
CA ARG A 70 19.87 24.93 29.53
C ARG A 70 18.50 25.55 29.79
N CYS A 71 17.47 25.14 29.05
CA CYS A 71 16.08 25.54 29.29
C CYS A 71 15.46 24.86 30.54
N GLN A 72 16.14 23.87 31.13
CA GLN A 72 15.66 23.13 32.31
C GLN A 72 16.32 23.56 33.63
N THR A 73 17.25 24.52 33.62
CA THR A 73 17.86 25.09 34.83
C THR A 73 17.22 26.44 35.16
N PRO A 74 16.30 26.51 36.14
CA PRO A 74 15.81 27.77 36.68
C PRO A 74 16.82 28.29 37.70
N GLU A 75 17.28 29.53 37.50
CA GLU A 75 17.89 30.30 38.57
C GLU A 75 16.87 30.49 39.70
N THR A 76 17.16 29.86 40.83
CA THR A 76 16.99 30.35 42.20
C THR A 76 15.73 31.18 42.51
N SER A 77 14.75 30.58 43.21
CA SER A 77 14.17 31.06 44.48
C SER A 77 12.91 30.27 44.89
N SER A 78 13.00 29.57 46.04
CA SER A 78 11.95 29.30 47.08
C SER A 78 10.49 29.01 46.66
N SER A 79 9.70 28.06 47.18
CA SER A 79 9.75 27.06 48.26
C SER A 79 8.42 26.24 48.13
N PRO A 80 8.34 24.95 48.50
CA PRO A 80 7.23 24.06 48.14
C PRO A 80 6.21 23.81 49.27
N GLN A 81 5.00 23.35 48.94
CA GLN A 81 4.09 22.71 49.90
C GLN A 81 3.17 21.65 49.24
N PRO A 82 3.17 20.38 49.72
CA PRO A 82 2.29 19.29 49.26
C PRO A 82 1.27 18.86 50.34
N SER A 83 0.15 18.22 49.93
CA SER A 83 -0.76 17.46 50.81
C SER A 83 -1.57 16.43 49.98
N THR A 84 -1.23 15.12 50.04
CA THR A 84 -1.94 14.01 50.75
C THR A 84 -3.42 13.83 50.37
N ALA A 85 -3.82 12.81 49.60
CA ALA A 85 -3.92 11.35 49.88
C ALA A 85 -5.24 10.92 50.57
N LEU A 86 -5.85 9.83 50.06
CA LEU A 86 -6.72 8.78 50.68
C LEU A 86 -7.74 8.27 49.63
N HIS A 87 -7.51 7.13 48.96
CA HIS A 87 -7.87 5.74 49.34
C HIS A 87 -9.37 5.47 49.53
N SER A 88 -9.98 4.63 48.68
CA SER A 88 -10.48 3.27 49.02
C SER A 88 -11.23 2.60 47.85
N SER A 89 -11.11 1.27 47.79
CA SER A 89 -11.46 0.35 46.69
C SER A 89 -12.81 -0.40 46.97
N PRO A 90 -13.17 -1.50 46.26
CA PRO A 90 -14.41 -1.59 45.49
C PRO A 90 -15.46 -2.56 46.06
N ALA A 91 -16.69 -2.53 45.52
CA ALA A 91 -17.70 -3.56 45.76
C ALA A 91 -18.44 -3.92 44.47
N SER A 92 -18.55 -5.22 44.25
CA SER A 92 -19.27 -5.91 43.19
C SER A 92 -20.79 -5.79 43.34
N SER A 93 -21.51 -5.75 42.22
CA SER A 93 -22.94 -6.01 42.17
C SER A 93 -23.28 -6.60 40.80
N GLN A 94 -23.65 -7.88 40.79
CA GLN A 94 -24.28 -8.54 39.66
C GLN A 94 -25.74 -8.06 39.55
N SER A 95 -26.22 -7.82 38.33
CA SER A 95 -27.65 -7.66 38.05
C SER A 95 -27.95 -8.35 36.73
N SER A 96 -28.84 -9.33 36.83
CA SER A 96 -29.25 -10.28 35.81
C SER A 96 -30.26 -9.69 34.83
N SER A 97 -30.35 -10.38 33.69
CA SER A 97 -31.49 -10.51 32.78
C SER A 97 -31.92 -9.31 31.92
N THR A 98 -31.65 -9.43 30.62
CA THR A 98 -32.73 -9.60 29.62
C THR A 98 -32.17 -10.32 28.40
N SER A 99 -32.45 -11.61 28.30
CA SER A 99 -32.18 -12.45 27.14
C SER A 99 -33.31 -12.27 26.12
N ILE A 100 -33.01 -11.60 25.00
CA ILE A 100 -33.80 -11.65 23.78
C ILE A 100 -33.28 -12.83 22.96
N SER A 101 -34.12 -13.85 22.83
CA SER A 101 -33.93 -15.04 22.02
C SER A 101 -33.78 -14.67 20.54
N GLN A 102 -32.55 -14.71 20.04
CA GLN A 102 -32.25 -14.93 18.62
C GLN A 102 -31.81 -16.39 18.47
N SER A 103 -32.50 -17.13 17.61
CA SER A 103 -32.12 -18.49 17.22
C SER A 103 -30.66 -18.51 16.77
N PRO A 104 -29.82 -19.44 17.26
CA PRO A 104 -28.42 -19.51 16.88
C PRO A 104 -28.34 -19.94 15.42
N ASP A 105 -27.78 -19.08 14.57
CA ASP A 105 -27.40 -19.42 13.21
C ASP A 105 -26.37 -20.56 13.29
N VAL A 106 -26.73 -21.77 12.84
CA VAL A 106 -25.92 -22.97 13.00
C VAL A 106 -24.74 -22.89 12.03
N ASP A 107 -23.54 -22.67 12.57
CA ASP A 107 -22.29 -22.59 11.80
C ASP A 107 -22.10 -23.90 10.99
N TRP A 108 -21.76 -23.77 9.71
CA TRP A 108 -21.62 -24.93 8.79
C TRP A 108 -20.64 -25.97 9.33
N VAL A 109 -19.65 -25.56 10.11
CA VAL A 109 -18.66 -26.48 10.69
C VAL A 109 -19.31 -27.42 11.71
N ASP A 110 -20.34 -26.96 12.43
CA ASP A 110 -21.04 -27.76 13.43
C ASP A 110 -21.86 -28.87 12.76
N THR A 111 -22.39 -28.62 11.56
CA THR A 111 -23.10 -29.62 10.73
C THR A 111 -22.20 -30.38 9.75
N PHE A 112 -20.90 -30.04 9.66
CA PHE A 112 -20.00 -30.67 8.70
C PHE A 112 -19.82 -32.17 8.99
N LEU A 113 -20.14 -32.99 7.98
CA LEU A 113 -19.93 -34.44 7.98
C LEU A 113 -18.59 -34.75 7.32
N ILE A 114 -17.73 -35.49 8.02
CA ILE A 114 -16.47 -35.97 7.44
C ILE A 114 -16.80 -36.97 6.32
N PRO A 115 -16.24 -36.80 5.10
CA PRO A 115 -16.53 -37.63 3.94
C PRO A 115 -15.84 -39.01 4.01
N TRP A 116 -16.19 -39.82 5.00
CA TRP A 116 -15.60 -41.15 5.25
C TRP A 116 -15.76 -42.09 4.05
N ASP A 117 -16.88 -41.97 3.33
CA ASP A 117 -17.21 -42.71 2.11
C ASP A 117 -16.24 -42.43 0.95
N LYS A 118 -15.58 -41.26 0.95
CA LYS A 118 -14.60 -40.88 -0.08
C LYS A 118 -13.19 -41.32 0.23
N PHE A 119 -12.94 -41.92 1.39
CA PHE A 119 -11.60 -42.37 1.77
C PHE A 119 -11.27 -43.68 1.04
N PRO A 120 -10.01 -43.85 0.58
CA PRO A 120 -9.58 -45.11 0.00
C PRO A 120 -9.86 -46.28 0.94
N GLN A 121 -10.30 -47.42 0.40
CA GLN A 121 -10.66 -48.61 1.19
C GLN A 121 -9.53 -49.05 2.13
N GLU A 122 -8.28 -48.96 1.66
CA GLU A 122 -7.10 -49.25 2.47
C GLU A 122 -7.02 -48.35 3.71
N LEU A 123 -7.17 -47.03 3.54
CA LEU A 123 -7.18 -46.08 4.66
C LEU A 123 -8.31 -46.40 5.65
N MET A 124 -9.53 -46.71 5.16
CA MET A 124 -10.64 -47.09 6.03
C MET A 124 -10.34 -48.35 6.84
N GLN A 125 -9.73 -49.38 6.23
CA GLN A 125 -9.32 -50.59 6.96
C GLN A 125 -8.28 -50.29 8.06
N PHE A 126 -7.37 -49.33 7.86
CA PHE A 126 -6.44 -48.90 8.91
C PHE A 126 -7.18 -48.24 10.09
N LEU A 127 -8.13 -47.36 9.79
CA LEU A 127 -8.93 -46.66 10.80
C LEU A 127 -9.82 -47.63 11.59
N GLU A 128 -10.51 -48.55 10.91
CA GLU A 128 -11.38 -49.55 11.54
C GLU A 128 -10.63 -50.57 12.41
N ARG A 129 -9.36 -50.82 12.09
CA ARG A 129 -8.49 -51.73 12.86
C ARG A 129 -7.71 -51.03 13.99
N GLY A 130 -7.99 -49.76 14.27
CA GLY A 130 -7.27 -48.98 15.30
C GLY A 130 -5.79 -48.75 14.98
N LYS A 131 -5.38 -48.88 13.70
CA LYS A 131 -3.99 -48.72 13.28
C LYS A 131 -3.72 -47.30 12.81
N ARG A 132 -2.54 -46.76 13.14
CA ARG A 132 -2.10 -45.44 12.68
C ARG A 132 -1.83 -45.45 11.17
N PRO A 133 -2.48 -44.58 10.37
CA PRO A 133 -2.23 -44.50 8.94
C PRO A 133 -0.78 -44.06 8.63
N SER A 134 -0.25 -44.53 7.50
CA SER A 134 1.06 -44.07 7.01
C SER A 134 1.04 -42.56 6.70
N PRO A 135 2.19 -41.87 6.67
CA PRO A 135 2.25 -40.45 6.31
C PRO A 135 1.61 -40.13 4.95
N ARG A 136 1.69 -41.06 3.97
CA ARG A 136 1.05 -40.93 2.66
C ARG A 136 -0.48 -40.95 2.78
N MET A 137 -1.02 -41.94 3.49
CA MET A 137 -2.46 -42.07 3.72
C MET A 137 -3.02 -40.90 4.51
N ARG A 138 -2.28 -40.42 5.52
CA ARG A 138 -2.69 -39.24 6.32
C ARG A 138 -2.77 -37.98 5.45
N ARG A 139 -1.83 -37.77 4.53
CA ARG A 139 -1.91 -36.65 3.55
C ARG A 139 -3.09 -36.78 2.61
N GLU A 140 -3.41 -37.99 2.15
CA GLU A 140 -4.56 -38.23 1.28
C GLU A 140 -5.90 -37.97 1.99
N MET A 141 -6.03 -38.45 3.23
CA MET A 141 -7.15 -38.15 4.13
C MET A 141 -7.35 -36.63 4.27
N VAL A 142 -6.30 -35.90 4.64
CA VAL A 142 -6.31 -34.44 4.78
C VAL A 142 -6.70 -33.75 3.47
N ARG A 143 -6.22 -34.23 2.32
CA ARG A 143 -6.59 -33.69 1.01
C ARG A 143 -8.08 -33.82 0.73
N ILE A 144 -8.67 -34.98 1.01
CA ILE A 144 -10.11 -35.25 0.77
C ILE A 144 -10.96 -34.37 1.68
N VAL A 145 -10.63 -34.32 2.98
CA VAL A 145 -11.37 -33.52 3.97
C VAL A 145 -11.31 -32.03 3.61
N VAL A 146 -10.12 -31.50 3.31
CA VAL A 146 -9.99 -30.07 2.94
C VAL A 146 -10.75 -29.76 1.66
N ASN A 147 -10.76 -30.65 0.66
CA ASN A 147 -11.55 -30.43 -0.56
C ASN A 147 -13.06 -30.29 -0.26
N GLU A 148 -13.62 -31.10 0.66
CA GLU A 148 -15.03 -30.95 1.06
C GLU A 148 -15.26 -29.71 1.94
N MET A 149 -14.33 -29.38 2.85
CA MET A 149 -14.41 -28.14 3.63
C MET A 149 -14.45 -26.92 2.70
N MET A 150 -13.59 -26.88 1.68
CA MET A 150 -13.50 -25.78 0.72
C MET A 150 -14.74 -25.66 -0.17
N ARG A 151 -15.52 -26.74 -0.35
CA ARG A 151 -16.84 -26.69 -1.00
C ARG A 151 -17.93 -26.07 -0.12
N LYS A 152 -17.79 -26.15 1.21
CA LYS A 152 -18.73 -25.55 2.17
C LYS A 152 -18.37 -24.10 2.51
N CYS A 153 -17.09 -23.78 2.55
CA CYS A 153 -16.58 -22.46 2.88
C CYS A 153 -15.31 -22.20 2.07
N SER A 154 -15.29 -21.14 1.26
CA SER A 154 -14.13 -20.74 0.46
C SER A 154 -12.92 -20.29 1.31
N CYS A 155 -13.16 -19.91 2.57
CA CYS A 155 -12.16 -19.41 3.49
C CYS A 155 -12.25 -20.04 4.89
N PRO A 156 -12.03 -21.37 5.06
CA PRO A 156 -12.08 -21.98 6.38
C PRO A 156 -11.03 -21.36 7.30
N ASN A 157 -11.44 -20.99 8.51
CA ASN A 157 -10.60 -20.35 9.52
C ASN A 157 -9.99 -21.38 10.50
N LYS A 158 -9.24 -20.88 11.49
CA LYS A 158 -8.59 -21.71 12.52
C LYS A 158 -9.60 -22.56 13.32
N ARG A 159 -10.74 -21.98 13.72
CA ARG A 159 -11.84 -22.71 14.40
C ARG A 159 -12.35 -23.85 13.52
N ASN A 160 -12.57 -23.59 12.23
CA ASN A 160 -13.13 -24.57 11.31
C ASN A 160 -12.23 -25.81 11.19
N SER A 161 -10.93 -25.60 11.00
CA SER A 161 -9.95 -26.70 10.97
C SER A 161 -9.84 -27.45 12.30
N THR A 162 -10.06 -26.75 13.42
CA THR A 162 -10.00 -27.32 14.77
C THR A 162 -11.18 -28.23 15.05
N GLU A 163 -12.40 -27.76 14.79
CA GLU A 163 -13.62 -28.56 15.00
C GLU A 163 -13.68 -29.78 14.06
N VAL A 164 -13.24 -29.64 12.81
CA VAL A 164 -13.13 -30.79 11.90
C VAL A 164 -12.11 -31.82 12.41
N ALA A 165 -10.94 -31.39 12.89
CA ALA A 165 -9.96 -32.31 13.45
C ALA A 165 -10.48 -33.03 14.69
N LYS A 166 -11.18 -32.33 15.59
CA LYS A 166 -11.83 -32.93 16.77
C LYS A 166 -12.83 -34.02 16.37
N LYS A 167 -13.70 -33.74 15.40
CA LYS A 167 -14.67 -34.73 14.87
C LYS A 167 -13.99 -35.97 14.29
N MET A 168 -12.86 -35.79 13.59
CA MET A 168 -12.10 -36.90 13.03
C MET A 168 -11.48 -37.78 14.12
N VAL A 169 -10.81 -37.17 15.10
CA VAL A 169 -10.16 -37.88 16.21
C VAL A 169 -11.19 -38.55 17.11
N ALA A 170 -12.32 -37.92 17.38
CA ALA A 170 -13.40 -38.51 18.18
C ALA A 170 -13.96 -39.81 17.59
N LYS A 171 -13.98 -39.94 16.26
CA LYS A 171 -14.46 -41.17 15.59
C LYS A 171 -13.43 -42.30 15.61
N TYR A 172 -12.15 -41.98 15.43
CA TYR A 172 -11.07 -42.97 15.38
C TYR A 172 -9.89 -42.56 16.29
N PRO A 173 -10.08 -42.58 17.62
CA PRO A 173 -9.05 -42.10 18.56
C PRO A 173 -7.78 -42.94 18.48
N GLU A 174 -7.88 -44.27 18.42
CA GLU A 174 -6.71 -45.18 18.37
C GLU A 174 -5.81 -44.93 17.14
N SER A 175 -6.39 -44.49 16.02
CA SER A 175 -5.65 -44.27 14.78
C SER A 175 -5.14 -42.83 14.60
N LEU A 176 -5.89 -41.84 15.08
CA LEU A 176 -5.68 -40.43 14.72
C LEU A 176 -5.14 -39.56 15.86
N LEU A 177 -5.35 -39.96 17.11
CA LEU A 177 -4.89 -39.23 18.29
C LEU A 177 -3.35 -39.09 18.27
N ASP A 178 -2.86 -37.94 18.74
CA ASP A 178 -1.44 -37.65 18.88
C ASP A 178 -0.94 -38.28 20.18
N VAL A 179 -0.39 -39.49 20.06
CA VAL A 179 0.15 -40.26 21.19
C VAL A 179 1.63 -40.53 20.95
N ILE A 180 2.45 -40.31 21.98
CA ILE A 180 3.87 -40.67 22.02
C ILE A 180 4.08 -41.46 23.30
N GLU A 181 4.62 -42.68 23.19
CA GLU A 181 4.93 -43.56 24.34
C GLU A 181 3.74 -43.86 25.28
N GLY A 182 2.51 -43.76 24.77
CA GLY A 182 1.27 -43.98 25.54
C GLY A 182 0.63 -42.70 26.06
N ASP A 183 1.35 -41.58 26.03
CA ASP A 183 0.85 -40.29 26.49
C ASP A 183 0.25 -39.46 25.36
N VAL A 184 -0.89 -38.83 25.63
CA VAL A 184 -1.56 -37.92 24.70
C VAL A 184 -0.81 -36.58 24.67
N VAL A 185 -0.34 -36.19 23.50
CA VAL A 185 0.40 -34.94 23.30
C VAL A 185 -0.57 -33.77 23.15
N GLY A 186 -0.54 -32.86 24.12
CA GLY A 186 -1.42 -31.68 24.15
C GLY A 186 -2.90 -32.09 24.16
N PRO A 187 -3.76 -31.49 23.33
CA PRO A 187 -5.16 -31.89 23.22
C PRO A 187 -5.38 -33.14 22.34
N GLY A 188 -4.30 -33.77 21.83
CA GLY A 188 -4.36 -35.02 21.07
C GLY A 188 -4.71 -34.88 19.58
N TYR A 189 -5.05 -33.69 19.08
CA TYR A 189 -5.42 -33.47 17.68
C TYR A 189 -4.61 -32.39 16.96
N HIS A 190 -3.61 -31.80 17.63
CA HIS A 190 -2.85 -30.66 17.09
C HIS A 190 -2.15 -30.96 15.77
N SER A 191 -1.60 -32.17 15.60
CA SER A 191 -0.93 -32.56 14.36
C SER A 191 -1.89 -32.52 13.17
N LEU A 192 -3.13 -32.97 13.39
CA LEU A 192 -4.16 -33.01 12.37
C LEU A 192 -4.68 -31.61 12.04
N VAL A 193 -4.86 -30.76 13.06
CA VAL A 193 -5.21 -29.34 12.87
C VAL A 193 -4.16 -28.63 12.00
N LYS A 194 -2.87 -28.77 12.32
CA LYS A 194 -1.80 -28.18 11.51
C LYS A 194 -1.81 -28.72 10.07
N GLN A 195 -2.01 -30.02 9.88
CA GLN A 195 -2.07 -30.60 8.53
C GLN A 195 -3.26 -30.06 7.70
N LEU A 196 -4.44 -29.93 8.31
CA LEU A 196 -5.60 -29.31 7.66
C LEU A 196 -5.31 -27.85 7.30
N GLN A 197 -4.77 -27.06 8.23
CA GLN A 197 -4.42 -25.66 8.02
C GLN A 197 -3.40 -25.47 6.90
N TYR A 198 -2.29 -26.21 6.93
CA TYR A 198 -1.28 -26.16 5.87
C TYR A 198 -1.86 -26.57 4.52
N ARG A 199 -2.76 -27.56 4.47
CA ARG A 199 -3.40 -27.94 3.22
C ARG A 199 -4.38 -26.87 2.73
N ILE A 200 -5.18 -26.26 3.61
CA ILE A 200 -6.06 -25.13 3.28
C ILE A 200 -5.23 -23.98 2.71
N GLU A 201 -4.13 -23.61 3.37
CA GLU A 201 -3.19 -22.60 2.88
C GLU A 201 -2.60 -22.98 1.52
N ASN A 202 -2.21 -24.23 1.33
CA ASN A 202 -1.64 -24.71 0.07
C ASN A 202 -2.69 -24.77 -1.06
N VAL A 203 -3.96 -25.03 -0.78
CA VAL A 203 -5.05 -24.92 -1.77
C VAL A 203 -5.31 -23.47 -2.10
N LYS A 204 -5.30 -22.58 -1.09
CA LYS A 204 -5.42 -21.13 -1.28
C LYS A 204 -4.20 -20.52 -1.97
N ARG A 205 -3.05 -21.21 -1.99
CA ARG A 205 -1.91 -20.86 -2.84
C ARG A 205 -2.26 -21.20 -4.28
N PHE A 206 -2.83 -20.22 -4.98
CA PHE A 206 -2.90 -20.21 -6.44
C PHE A 206 -1.53 -20.52 -7.04
N THR A 207 -1.47 -21.50 -7.95
CA THR A 207 -0.34 -21.78 -8.87
C THR A 207 -0.19 -20.71 -9.96
N THR A 208 -1.02 -19.68 -9.93
CA THR A 208 -0.97 -18.48 -10.78
C THR A 208 0.16 -17.58 -10.30
N PRO A 209 0.97 -16.98 -11.20
CA PRO A 209 1.96 -15.98 -10.82
C PRO A 209 1.28 -14.94 -9.91
N LYS A 210 1.95 -14.58 -8.80
CA LYS A 210 1.45 -13.57 -7.87
C LYS A 210 2.10 -12.25 -8.22
N ILE A 211 1.34 -11.16 -8.19
CA ILE A 211 1.91 -9.84 -7.92
C ILE A 211 2.81 -10.01 -6.70
N ARG A 212 4.05 -9.53 -6.74
CA ARG A 212 5.03 -9.64 -5.64
C ARG A 212 4.64 -8.80 -4.44
N LYS A 213 3.46 -9.03 -3.86
CA LYS A 213 2.95 -8.27 -2.73
C LYS A 213 2.27 -9.16 -1.74
N ARG A 214 2.67 -8.85 -0.50
CA ARG A 214 2.33 -9.51 0.73
C ARG A 214 2.98 -10.89 0.91
N ARG A 215 3.97 -10.95 1.81
CA ARG A 215 4.17 -12.17 2.61
C ARG A 215 2.91 -12.33 3.47
N HIS A 216 2.24 -13.45 3.35
CA HIS A 216 1.22 -13.89 4.29
C HIS A 216 1.92 -14.05 5.65
N GLN A 217 1.58 -13.24 6.66
CA GLN A 217 1.86 -13.62 8.05
C GLN A 217 0.78 -14.65 8.41
N THR A 218 1.17 -15.90 8.48
CA THR A 218 0.55 -16.89 9.36
C THR A 218 1.21 -16.71 10.72
N ASP A 219 0.41 -16.65 11.79
CA ASP A 219 0.84 -16.54 13.19
C ASP A 219 1.81 -17.68 13.57
N ASP A 220 3.11 -17.44 13.43
CA ASP A 220 4.18 -18.24 14.04
C ASP A 220 5.42 -17.34 14.23
N SER A 221 5.30 -16.35 15.12
CA SER A 221 6.41 -15.85 15.93
C SER A 221 5.86 -15.06 17.11
N ASP A 222 5.78 -15.69 18.29
CA ASP A 222 5.66 -15.06 19.61
C ASP A 222 6.91 -14.20 19.86
N THR A 223 6.94 -13.04 19.20
CA THR A 223 7.82 -11.92 19.55
C THR A 223 6.97 -10.66 19.43
N ASP A 224 6.25 -10.38 20.51
CA ASP A 224 5.94 -9.01 20.90
C ASP A 224 7.25 -8.20 20.84
N GLU A 225 7.30 -7.12 20.05
CA GLU A 225 8.18 -5.93 20.20
C GLU A 225 8.51 -5.17 18.90
N ILE A 226 8.19 -5.67 17.70
CA ILE A 226 8.53 -4.94 16.45
C ILE A 226 7.29 -4.36 15.75
N PRO A 227 7.09 -3.02 15.75
CA PRO A 227 6.00 -2.34 15.06
C PRO A 227 5.92 -2.75 13.57
N PRO A 228 4.70 -2.86 12.99
CA PRO A 228 4.51 -3.21 11.57
C PRO A 228 5.32 -2.34 10.61
N GLU A 229 5.48 -1.06 10.93
CA GLU A 229 6.27 -0.07 10.19
C GLU A 229 7.75 -0.48 10.06
N LYS A 230 8.33 -1.08 11.11
CA LYS A 230 9.72 -1.57 11.09
C LYS A 230 9.87 -2.86 10.28
N ARG A 231 8.78 -3.62 10.07
CA ARG A 231 8.77 -4.83 9.24
C ARG A 231 8.44 -4.54 7.77
N ALA A 232 7.78 -3.42 7.50
CA ALA A 232 7.39 -3.01 6.16
C ALA A 232 8.62 -2.77 5.28
N ALA A 233 8.60 -3.27 4.05
CA ALA A 233 9.62 -2.88 3.10
C ALA A 233 9.46 -1.38 2.79
N ILE A 234 10.58 -0.66 2.66
CA ILE A 234 10.60 0.78 2.27
C ILE A 234 9.73 1.04 1.02
N GLN A 235 9.60 0.06 0.14
CA GLN A 235 8.79 0.12 -1.09
C GLN A 235 7.28 0.17 -0.82
N ASP A 236 6.83 -0.42 0.29
CA ASP A 236 5.43 -0.47 0.66
C ASP A 236 4.98 0.88 1.22
N THR A 237 5.80 1.48 2.07
CA THR A 237 5.59 2.79 2.70
C THR A 237 5.94 3.97 1.79
N TYR A 238 6.57 3.71 0.64
CA TYR A 238 7.04 4.72 -0.29
C TYR A 238 5.93 5.74 -0.63
N GLY A 239 6.16 7.01 -0.30
CA GLY A 239 5.24 8.11 -0.60
C GLY A 239 3.95 8.18 0.22
N CYS A 240 3.77 7.29 1.19
CA CYS A 240 2.56 7.20 1.99
C CYS A 240 2.76 7.91 3.34
N ILE A 241 1.91 8.88 3.66
CA ILE A 241 1.89 9.55 4.98
C ILE A 241 1.13 8.71 6.02
N ASN A 242 0.09 8.00 5.58
CA ASN A 242 -0.78 7.19 6.43
C ASN A 242 -0.74 5.72 6.00
N TRP A 243 0.48 5.18 5.82
CA TRP A 243 0.64 3.79 5.39
C TRP A 243 0.03 2.80 6.39
N HIS A 244 0.22 3.03 7.69
CA HIS A 244 -0.32 2.20 8.76
C HIS A 244 -1.04 3.08 9.79
N VAL A 245 -2.34 2.86 9.94
CA VAL A 245 -3.18 3.56 10.91
C VAL A 245 -3.29 2.68 12.16
N LYS A 246 -2.53 3.01 13.20
CA LYS A 246 -2.41 2.19 14.42
C LYS A 246 -3.72 2.12 15.20
N PHE A 247 -4.36 3.27 15.36
CA PHE A 247 -5.53 3.42 16.19
C PHE A 247 -6.77 3.59 15.34
N LEU A 248 -7.84 2.95 15.79
CA LEU A 248 -9.18 3.26 15.30
C LEU A 248 -9.47 4.74 15.62
N PRO A 249 -10.07 5.53 14.71
CA PRO A 249 -10.33 6.94 14.95
C PRO A 249 -11.18 7.15 16.22
N LEU A 250 -10.94 8.24 16.94
CA LEU A 250 -11.69 8.56 18.16
C LEU A 250 -13.20 8.65 17.85
N GLY A 251 -14.01 7.94 18.63
CA GLY A 251 -15.47 7.85 18.44
C GLY A 251 -15.93 6.71 17.53
N GLU A 252 -15.01 6.05 16.80
CA GLU A 252 -15.33 4.86 16.04
C GLU A 252 -15.17 3.60 16.91
N THR A 253 -16.04 2.62 16.67
CA THR A 253 -15.93 1.22 17.13
C THR A 253 -15.83 0.27 15.95
N SER A 254 -15.40 -0.96 16.17
CA SER A 254 -15.40 -2.00 15.12
C SER A 254 -16.80 -2.19 14.52
N GLU A 255 -17.85 -2.08 15.34
CA GLU A 255 -19.25 -2.18 14.91
C GLU A 255 -19.63 -0.99 14.02
N SER A 256 -19.27 0.24 14.41
CA SER A 256 -19.58 1.44 13.61
C SER A 256 -18.87 1.44 12.25
N GLN A 257 -17.65 0.89 12.17
CA GLN A 257 -16.92 0.73 10.91
C GLN A 257 -17.60 -0.30 10.00
N GLU A 258 -18.12 -1.39 10.57
CA GLU A 258 -18.85 -2.42 9.84
C GLU A 258 -20.20 -1.90 9.33
N GLU A 259 -20.92 -1.13 10.14
CA GLU A 259 -22.17 -0.46 9.75
C GLU A 259 -21.93 0.50 8.57
N LYS A 260 -20.89 1.33 8.64
CA LYS A 260 -20.51 2.25 7.55
C LYS A 260 -20.07 1.51 6.29
N LYS A 261 -19.36 0.39 6.43
CA LYS A 261 -19.01 -0.48 5.29
C LYS A 261 -20.27 -1.00 4.60
N GLU A 262 -21.23 -1.51 5.37
CA GLU A 262 -22.49 -2.02 4.80
C GLU A 262 -23.31 -0.89 4.15
N LYS A 263 -23.32 0.31 4.74
CA LYS A 263 -23.94 1.49 4.12
C LYS A 263 -23.34 1.81 2.75
N ILE A 264 -22.00 1.82 2.62
CA ILE A 264 -21.32 2.02 1.33
C ILE A 264 -21.71 0.93 0.31
N LYS A 265 -21.82 -0.33 0.74
CA LYS A 265 -22.26 -1.44 -0.13
C LYS A 265 -23.69 -1.28 -0.63
N ILE A 266 -24.60 -0.83 0.24
CA ILE A 266 -25.99 -0.57 -0.14
C ILE A 266 -26.04 0.58 -1.15
N MET A 267 -25.31 1.67 -0.89
CA MET A 267 -25.25 2.83 -1.78
C MET A 267 -24.67 2.50 -3.16
N SER A 268 -23.77 1.50 -3.28
CA SER A 268 -23.25 1.11 -4.60
C SER A 268 -24.26 0.42 -5.51
N ARG A 269 -25.42 0.02 -4.97
CA ARG A 269 -26.52 -0.58 -5.73
C ARG A 269 -27.61 0.43 -6.09
N GLN A 270 -27.51 1.66 -5.57
CA GLN A 270 -28.45 2.74 -5.83
C GLN A 270 -27.97 3.56 -7.04
N THR A 271 -28.90 3.97 -7.90
CA THR A 271 -28.59 4.76 -9.10
C THR A 271 -28.29 6.24 -8.80
N ASP A 272 -28.84 6.74 -7.69
CA ASP A 272 -28.86 8.14 -7.26
C ASP A 272 -28.12 8.34 -5.93
N ALA A 273 -27.13 7.49 -5.65
CA ALA A 273 -26.33 7.58 -4.42
C ALA A 273 -25.68 8.95 -4.27
N ASP A 274 -25.81 9.55 -3.08
CA ASP A 274 -25.18 10.83 -2.75
C ASP A 274 -23.65 10.69 -2.72
N ALA A 275 -23.00 11.30 -3.71
CA ALA A 275 -21.56 11.25 -3.88
C ALA A 275 -20.78 11.87 -2.72
N GLU A 276 -21.31 12.91 -2.06
CA GLU A 276 -20.63 13.55 -0.93
C GLU A 276 -20.76 12.71 0.34
N GLU A 277 -21.89 12.04 0.53
CA GLU A 277 -22.05 11.06 1.60
C GLU A 277 -21.09 9.87 1.40
N VAL A 278 -20.99 9.33 0.18
CA VAL A 278 -19.99 8.28 -0.12
C VAL A 278 -18.58 8.78 0.16
N ARG A 279 -18.24 10.00 -0.26
CA ARG A 279 -16.91 10.60 0.00
C ARG A 279 -16.63 10.65 1.49
N HIS A 280 -17.60 11.06 2.30
CA HIS A 280 -17.47 11.13 3.75
C HIS A 280 -17.29 9.74 4.37
N LEU A 281 -18.12 8.76 4.00
CA LEU A 281 -18.03 7.39 4.48
C LEU A 281 -16.71 6.71 4.09
N MET A 282 -16.22 6.93 2.87
CA MET A 282 -14.93 6.42 2.40
C MET A 282 -13.75 6.94 3.25
N LYS A 283 -13.81 8.20 3.72
CA LYS A 283 -12.82 8.76 4.65
C LYS A 283 -12.92 8.16 6.04
N LEU A 284 -14.14 8.11 6.60
CA LEU A 284 -14.37 7.55 7.94
C LEU A 284 -13.93 6.08 8.05
N THR A 285 -14.05 5.33 6.96
CA THR A 285 -13.69 3.91 6.91
C THR A 285 -12.27 3.63 6.38
N PHE A 286 -11.46 4.67 6.17
CA PHE A 286 -10.08 4.54 5.68
C PHE A 286 -9.24 3.60 6.56
N TYR A 287 -9.42 3.66 7.89
CA TYR A 287 -8.77 2.76 8.85
C TYR A 287 -8.98 1.29 8.46
N THR A 288 -10.23 0.88 8.28
CA THR A 288 -10.60 -0.50 7.98
C THR A 288 -10.12 -0.91 6.60
N GLN A 289 -10.32 -0.07 5.59
CA GLN A 289 -9.85 -0.32 4.22
C GLN A 289 -8.32 -0.55 4.19
N ARG A 290 -7.55 0.35 4.82
CA ARG A 290 -6.09 0.27 4.82
C ARG A 290 -5.59 -0.91 5.62
N ASN A 291 -6.21 -1.22 6.77
CA ASN A 291 -5.87 -2.42 7.52
C ASN A 291 -6.16 -3.69 6.75
N GLN A 292 -7.25 -3.76 5.99
CA GLN A 292 -7.53 -4.90 5.12
C GLN A 292 -6.49 -5.06 4.00
N VAL A 293 -5.89 -3.99 3.49
CA VAL A 293 -4.79 -4.05 2.49
C VAL A 293 -3.43 -4.37 3.11
N ASN A 294 -3.11 -3.79 4.27
CA ASN A 294 -1.85 -4.03 5.00
C ASN A 294 -1.82 -5.36 5.72
N GLN A 295 -2.99 -5.83 6.09
CA GLN A 295 -3.25 -7.23 6.01
C GLN A 295 -2.99 -7.54 4.54
N GLY A 296 -3.94 -7.66 3.63
CA GLY A 296 -3.66 -7.99 2.23
C GLY A 296 -4.72 -8.92 1.71
N LYS A 297 -5.92 -8.36 1.91
CA LYS A 297 -7.17 -8.69 1.27
C LYS A 297 -6.92 -9.16 -0.16
N ASN A 298 -7.49 -10.27 -0.62
CA ASN A 298 -7.53 -10.49 -2.07
C ASN A 298 -8.37 -9.37 -2.71
N ILE A 299 -8.00 -8.93 -3.93
CA ILE A 299 -8.68 -7.84 -4.66
C ILE A 299 -10.17 -8.12 -4.82
N LYS A 300 -10.59 -9.37 -5.12
CA LYS A 300 -12.01 -9.74 -5.23
C LYS A 300 -12.77 -9.49 -3.93
N CYS A 301 -12.20 -9.91 -2.80
CA CYS A 301 -12.83 -9.66 -1.50
C CYS A 301 -12.81 -8.18 -1.11
N LEU A 302 -11.84 -7.39 -1.57
CA LEU A 302 -11.84 -5.94 -1.36
C LEU A 302 -12.92 -5.27 -2.24
N LEU A 303 -13.11 -5.73 -3.48
CA LEU A 303 -14.13 -5.24 -4.39
C LEU A 303 -15.54 -5.56 -3.89
N GLU A 304 -15.76 -6.77 -3.40
CA GLU A 304 -17.01 -7.17 -2.74
C GLU A 304 -17.28 -6.33 -1.48
N ASP A 305 -16.24 -5.99 -0.73
CA ASP A 305 -16.38 -5.24 0.52
C ASP A 305 -16.51 -3.73 0.36
N TRP A 306 -15.87 -3.17 -0.66
CA TRP A 306 -15.74 -1.74 -0.89
C TRP A 306 -15.93 -1.39 -2.37
N PRO A 307 -17.12 -1.61 -2.94
CA PRO A 307 -17.36 -1.40 -4.38
C PRO A 307 -17.05 0.04 -4.83
N TRP A 308 -17.41 1.05 -4.04
CA TRP A 308 -17.09 2.46 -4.33
C TRP A 308 -15.59 2.75 -4.34
N TRP A 309 -14.75 1.96 -3.68
CA TRP A 309 -13.30 2.18 -3.71
C TRP A 309 -12.74 2.00 -5.13
N PHE A 310 -13.34 1.13 -5.93
CA PHE A 310 -12.84 0.81 -7.26
C PHE A 310 -13.32 1.77 -8.35
N ASN A 311 -14.08 2.81 -8.01
CA ASN A 311 -14.38 3.92 -8.91
C ASN A 311 -13.50 5.15 -8.66
N GLU A 312 -13.64 6.14 -9.53
CA GLU A 312 -12.81 7.35 -9.50
C GLU A 312 -12.90 8.11 -8.17
N LEU A 313 -14.11 8.22 -7.59
CA LEU A 313 -14.34 8.94 -6.34
C LEU A 313 -13.66 8.24 -5.16
N GLY A 314 -13.94 6.95 -4.96
CA GLY A 314 -13.38 6.20 -3.83
C GLY A 314 -11.87 6.03 -3.94
N MET A 315 -11.36 5.80 -5.16
CA MET A 315 -9.92 5.73 -5.42
C MET A 315 -9.23 7.04 -5.06
N ALA A 316 -9.76 8.19 -5.51
CA ALA A 316 -9.18 9.50 -5.23
C ALA A 316 -9.21 9.84 -3.74
N VAL A 317 -10.29 9.50 -3.03
CA VAL A 317 -10.41 9.70 -1.59
C VAL A 317 -9.36 8.88 -0.83
N HIS A 318 -9.32 7.56 -1.07
CA HIS A 318 -8.37 6.69 -0.39
C HIS A 318 -6.92 7.08 -0.69
N TYR A 319 -6.62 7.41 -1.95
CA TYR A 319 -5.29 7.83 -2.37
C TYR A 319 -4.85 9.12 -1.65
N LYS A 320 -5.76 10.09 -1.51
CA LYS A 320 -5.48 11.35 -0.81
C LYS A 320 -5.25 11.13 0.69
N GLU A 321 -6.06 10.30 1.35
CA GLU A 321 -5.83 9.95 2.75
C GLU A 321 -4.50 9.22 2.96
N LEU A 322 -4.10 8.38 2.00
CA LEU A 322 -2.86 7.60 2.06
C LEU A 322 -1.59 8.44 1.81
N THR A 323 -1.65 9.37 0.86
CA THR A 323 -0.46 10.08 0.33
C THR A 323 -0.43 11.57 0.65
N GLY A 324 -1.56 12.15 1.07
CA GLY A 324 -1.74 13.59 1.22
C GLY A 324 -1.92 14.35 -0.11
N ILE A 325 -1.99 13.65 -1.24
CA ILE A 325 -1.99 14.24 -2.58
C ILE A 325 -3.31 13.93 -3.29
N GLY A 326 -3.95 14.95 -3.88
CA GLY A 326 -5.13 14.75 -4.73
C GLY A 326 -4.74 14.06 -6.04
N LEU A 327 -5.30 12.89 -6.31
CA LEU A 327 -4.89 12.03 -7.43
C LEU A 327 -5.09 12.73 -8.78
N ASN A 328 -6.34 13.06 -9.12
CA ASN A 328 -6.71 13.65 -10.40
C ASN A 328 -6.29 15.13 -10.46
N GLU A 329 -6.49 15.89 -9.39
CA GLU A 329 -6.20 17.32 -9.38
C GLU A 329 -4.70 17.60 -9.56
N THR A 330 -3.85 16.78 -8.93
CA THR A 330 -2.40 16.93 -9.05
C THR A 330 -1.93 16.50 -10.44
N PHE A 331 -2.47 15.40 -10.98
CA PHE A 331 -2.13 14.95 -12.32
C PHE A 331 -2.46 16.01 -13.38
N THR A 332 -3.71 16.47 -13.43
CA THR A 332 -4.21 17.45 -14.40
C THR A 332 -3.45 18.77 -14.30
N ARG A 333 -3.25 19.31 -13.09
CA ARG A 333 -2.52 20.57 -12.89
C ARG A 333 -1.09 20.52 -13.45
N ASN A 334 -0.41 19.38 -13.26
CA ASN A 334 0.97 19.23 -13.69
C ASN A 334 1.11 18.94 -15.18
N LEU A 335 0.06 18.37 -15.79
CA LEU A 335 0.02 18.00 -17.18
C LEU A 335 0.15 19.18 -18.14
N ASP A 336 -0.55 20.29 -17.87
CA ASP A 336 -0.57 21.46 -18.75
C ASP A 336 0.83 22.05 -19.00
N LEU A 337 1.68 22.04 -17.97
CA LEU A 337 3.05 22.55 -18.06
C LEU A 337 4.02 21.45 -18.53
N LYS A 338 3.99 20.29 -17.86
CA LYS A 338 5.02 19.25 -18.01
C LYS A 338 4.79 18.38 -19.23
N GLY A 339 3.54 18.06 -19.53
CA GLY A 339 3.19 17.26 -20.70
C GLY A 339 3.60 17.95 -22.00
N LYS A 340 3.31 19.25 -22.14
CA LYS A 340 3.70 20.05 -23.31
C LYS A 340 5.22 20.11 -23.50
N ARG A 341 5.96 20.35 -22.41
CA ARG A 341 7.43 20.37 -22.44
C ARG A 341 8.00 19.02 -22.89
N LEU A 342 7.48 17.93 -22.36
CA LEU A 342 7.92 16.59 -22.70
C LEU A 342 7.61 16.24 -24.17
N LEU A 343 6.40 16.57 -24.65
CA LEU A 343 6.01 16.40 -26.05
C LEU A 343 6.86 17.25 -27.00
N ASN A 344 7.18 18.49 -26.61
CA ASN A 344 8.08 19.36 -27.36
C ASN A 344 9.46 18.71 -27.48
N TYR A 345 10.07 18.32 -26.35
CA TYR A 345 11.35 17.63 -26.32
C TYR A 345 11.37 16.38 -27.20
N PHE A 346 10.34 15.55 -27.13
CA PHE A 346 10.25 14.35 -27.96
C PHE A 346 10.19 14.68 -29.45
N SER A 347 9.49 15.75 -29.82
CA SER A 347 9.34 16.19 -31.20
C SER A 347 10.57 16.91 -31.77
N THR A 348 11.39 17.56 -30.94
CA THR A 348 12.55 18.38 -31.36
C THR A 348 13.88 17.65 -31.20
N VAL A 349 14.08 17.02 -30.04
CA VAL A 349 15.35 16.37 -29.65
C VAL A 349 15.22 14.86 -29.72
N GLY A 350 14.15 14.29 -29.16
CA GLY A 350 13.93 12.85 -29.06
C GLY A 350 13.94 12.14 -30.42
N VAL A 351 13.33 12.75 -31.44
CA VAL A 351 13.32 12.28 -32.84
C VAL A 351 14.69 11.93 -33.40
N ASN A 352 15.73 12.63 -32.96
CA ASN A 352 17.07 12.50 -33.51
C ASN A 352 17.92 11.42 -32.80
N LYS A 353 17.42 10.86 -31.68
CA LYS A 353 18.21 9.91 -30.88
C LYS A 353 18.25 8.50 -31.44
N ASN A 354 17.12 8.02 -31.94
CA ASN A 354 17.01 6.66 -32.46
C ASN A 354 15.91 6.57 -33.52
N LYS A 355 16.22 5.91 -34.64
CA LYS A 355 15.30 5.62 -35.74
C LYS A 355 14.01 4.94 -35.27
N LYS A 356 14.08 4.04 -34.28
CA LYS A 356 12.88 3.39 -33.72
C LYS A 356 11.92 4.42 -33.10
N PHE A 357 12.45 5.36 -32.32
CA PHE A 357 11.64 6.40 -31.68
C PHE A 357 10.98 7.31 -32.73
N LEU A 358 11.69 7.67 -33.79
CA LEU A 358 11.12 8.43 -34.91
C LEU A 358 9.98 7.67 -35.60
N GLN A 359 10.13 6.36 -35.80
CA GLN A 359 9.08 5.50 -36.36
C GLN A 359 7.85 5.48 -35.46
N ASP A 360 8.04 5.29 -34.15
CA ASP A 360 6.96 5.27 -33.16
C ASP A 360 6.24 6.63 -33.08
N LEU A 361 6.98 7.75 -33.04
CA LEU A 361 6.39 9.09 -33.09
C LEU A 361 5.55 9.29 -34.35
N THR A 362 6.06 8.88 -35.51
CA THR A 362 5.33 8.99 -36.79
C THR A 362 4.06 8.13 -36.74
N LYS A 363 4.16 6.90 -36.23
CA LYS A 363 3.04 5.97 -36.05
C LYS A 363 1.95 6.56 -35.14
N PHE A 364 2.34 7.16 -34.01
CA PHE A 364 1.40 7.78 -33.07
C PHE A 364 0.76 9.05 -33.65
N LYS A 365 1.51 9.88 -34.39
CA LYS A 365 0.93 11.03 -35.10
C LYS A 365 -0.12 10.61 -36.15
N VAL A 366 0.14 9.53 -36.89
CA VAL A 366 -0.84 8.98 -37.85
C VAL A 366 -2.08 8.44 -37.13
N MET A 367 -1.92 7.70 -36.03
CA MET A 367 -3.05 7.19 -35.25
C MET A 367 -3.87 8.30 -34.59
N ARG A 368 -3.20 9.36 -34.12
CA ARG A 368 -3.84 10.55 -33.55
C ARG A 368 -4.64 11.33 -34.61
N GLY A 369 -4.11 11.44 -35.83
CA GLY A 369 -4.75 12.17 -36.91
C GLY A 369 -5.00 13.64 -36.54
N GLU A 370 -6.20 14.14 -36.82
CA GLU A 370 -6.63 15.51 -36.49
C GLU A 370 -7.16 15.67 -35.06
N LEU A 371 -7.13 14.59 -34.25
CA LEU A 371 -7.63 14.63 -32.88
C LEU A 371 -6.74 15.56 -32.03
N SER A 372 -7.38 16.52 -31.37
CA SER A 372 -6.72 17.52 -30.53
C SER A 372 -7.35 17.55 -29.13
N GLY A 373 -6.62 18.14 -28.19
CA GLY A 373 -7.06 18.30 -26.81
C GLY A 373 -6.22 17.52 -25.80
N CYS A 374 -6.43 17.85 -24.53
CA CYS A 374 -5.62 17.39 -23.40
C CYS A 374 -5.53 15.86 -23.31
N SER A 375 -6.65 15.14 -23.52
CA SER A 375 -6.67 13.67 -23.51
C SER A 375 -5.74 13.06 -24.56
N GLU A 376 -5.71 13.62 -25.77
CA GLU A 376 -4.88 13.11 -26.87
C GLU A 376 -3.41 13.42 -26.65
N ASP A 377 -3.09 14.57 -26.07
CA ASP A 377 -1.73 14.92 -25.64
C ASP A 377 -1.24 13.94 -24.56
N VAL A 378 -2.08 13.51 -23.61
CA VAL A 378 -1.69 12.51 -22.58
C VAL A 378 -1.41 11.16 -23.20
N LYS A 379 -2.28 10.71 -24.13
CA LYS A 379 -2.09 9.46 -24.86
C LYS A 379 -0.76 9.48 -25.60
N GLU A 380 -0.51 10.51 -26.40
CA GLU A 380 0.76 10.66 -27.14
C GLU A 380 1.96 10.70 -26.19
N MET A 381 1.89 11.49 -25.11
CA MET A 381 2.95 11.61 -24.12
C MET A 381 3.30 10.25 -23.51
N LEU A 382 2.29 9.48 -23.09
CA LEU A 382 2.49 8.20 -22.44
C LEU A 382 3.05 7.14 -23.41
N MET A 383 2.54 7.11 -24.64
CA MET A 383 3.02 6.18 -25.66
C MET A 383 4.47 6.48 -26.07
N LEU A 384 4.82 7.76 -26.19
CA LEU A 384 6.20 8.18 -26.43
C LEU A 384 7.12 7.87 -25.26
N LEU A 385 6.64 7.97 -24.01
CA LEU A 385 7.41 7.57 -22.84
C LEU A 385 7.77 6.08 -22.85
N LEU A 386 6.78 5.23 -23.15
CA LEU A 386 7.01 3.78 -23.29
C LEU A 386 8.04 3.50 -24.38
N SER A 387 7.90 4.14 -25.55
CA SER A 387 8.87 4.01 -26.66
C SER A 387 10.27 4.50 -26.26
N TYR A 388 10.37 5.68 -25.64
CA TYR A 388 11.62 6.28 -25.18
C TYR A 388 12.35 5.36 -24.19
N PHE A 389 11.61 4.79 -23.25
CA PHE A 389 12.14 3.81 -22.30
C PHE A 389 12.16 2.38 -22.85
N ASN A 390 11.85 2.14 -24.12
CA ASN A 390 11.80 0.79 -24.70
C ASN A 390 11.02 -0.21 -23.81
N GLU A 391 9.99 0.30 -23.14
CA GLU A 391 9.03 -0.46 -22.34
C GLU A 391 7.87 -0.85 -23.27
N LYS A 392 7.35 -2.06 -23.09
CA LYS A 392 6.33 -2.58 -24.02
C LYS A 392 4.95 -2.09 -23.61
N GLU A 393 4.15 -1.74 -24.61
CA GLU A 393 2.76 -1.31 -24.43
C GLU A 393 1.92 -2.40 -23.73
N ASP A 394 2.17 -3.68 -24.04
CA ASP A 394 1.47 -4.85 -23.47
C ASP A 394 1.71 -5.04 -21.95
N ALA A 395 2.70 -4.37 -21.37
CA ALA A 395 2.91 -4.36 -19.93
C ALA A 395 1.91 -3.42 -19.20
N MET A 396 1.36 -2.43 -19.90
CA MET A 396 0.45 -1.41 -19.36
C MET A 396 -0.98 -1.52 -19.90
N PHE A 397 -1.12 -1.97 -21.14
CA PHE A 397 -2.38 -2.02 -21.89
C PHE A 397 -2.72 -3.44 -22.35
N CYS A 398 -4.01 -3.78 -22.31
CA CYS A 398 -4.58 -4.96 -22.94
C CYS A 398 -5.65 -4.50 -23.95
N HIS A 399 -5.44 -4.74 -25.24
CA HIS A 399 -6.38 -4.33 -26.27
C HIS A 399 -7.43 -5.41 -26.51
N VAL A 400 -8.70 -5.00 -26.54
CA VAL A 400 -9.87 -5.85 -26.84
C VAL A 400 -10.74 -5.16 -27.89
N GLU A 401 -11.74 -5.86 -28.40
CA GLU A 401 -12.74 -5.26 -29.30
C GLU A 401 -13.55 -4.17 -28.58
N ASP A 402 -13.99 -3.13 -29.29
CA ASP A 402 -14.73 -1.99 -28.73
C ASP A 402 -15.97 -2.43 -27.91
N THR A 403 -16.63 -3.49 -28.36
CA THR A 403 -17.86 -4.07 -27.77
C THR A 403 -17.60 -5.07 -26.64
N CYS A 404 -16.34 -5.39 -26.33
CA CYS A 404 -15.98 -6.40 -25.34
C CYS A 404 -16.51 -6.05 -23.95
N LEU A 405 -17.24 -6.98 -23.34
CA LEU A 405 -17.74 -6.89 -21.97
C LEU A 405 -16.68 -7.35 -20.96
N ALA A 406 -16.82 -6.96 -19.69
CA ALA A 406 -15.85 -7.30 -18.65
C ALA A 406 -15.62 -8.81 -18.50
N GLU A 407 -16.67 -9.61 -18.69
CA GLU A 407 -16.64 -11.08 -18.59
C GLU A 407 -15.94 -11.76 -19.79
N GLU A 408 -15.82 -11.05 -20.91
CA GLU A 408 -15.23 -11.56 -22.16
C GLU A 408 -13.72 -11.32 -22.23
N VAL A 409 -13.16 -10.52 -21.32
CA VAL A 409 -11.73 -10.22 -21.31
C VAL A 409 -10.95 -11.49 -20.94
N GLU A 410 -10.04 -11.91 -21.84
CA GLU A 410 -9.17 -13.07 -21.62
C GLU A 410 -8.12 -12.81 -20.53
N MET A 411 -8.44 -13.18 -19.29
CA MET A 411 -7.60 -12.91 -18.10
C MET A 411 -6.17 -13.46 -18.17
N ASP A 412 -5.90 -14.47 -19.01
CA ASP A 412 -4.55 -15.00 -19.21
C ASP A 412 -3.63 -14.06 -19.99
N LYS A 413 -4.21 -13.14 -20.79
CA LYS A 413 -3.49 -12.07 -21.50
C LYS A 413 -3.28 -10.82 -20.64
N VAL A 414 -3.94 -10.73 -19.49
CA VAL A 414 -3.89 -9.55 -18.61
C VAL A 414 -2.80 -9.72 -17.55
N ASN A 415 -1.97 -8.69 -17.37
CA ASN A 415 -0.96 -8.68 -16.33
C ASN A 415 -1.62 -8.69 -14.94
N LEU A 416 -0.90 -9.20 -13.95
CA LEU A 416 -1.42 -9.22 -12.58
C LEU A 416 -1.42 -7.81 -11.98
N THR A 417 -0.43 -6.98 -12.32
CA THR A 417 -0.39 -5.59 -11.89
C THR A 417 -1.52 -4.77 -12.54
N PRO A 418 -1.91 -3.61 -11.96
CA PRO A 418 -2.86 -2.69 -12.57
C PRO A 418 -2.60 -2.51 -14.06
N THR A 419 -3.60 -2.85 -14.87
CA THR A 419 -3.52 -2.87 -16.34
C THR A 419 -4.78 -2.22 -16.89
N LEU A 420 -4.63 -1.38 -17.91
CA LEU A 420 -5.77 -0.78 -18.61
C LEU A 420 -6.21 -1.66 -19.76
N VAL A 421 -7.47 -2.07 -19.75
CA VAL A 421 -8.09 -2.71 -20.91
C VAL A 421 -8.60 -1.61 -21.83
N VAL A 422 -8.02 -1.50 -23.02
CA VAL A 422 -8.37 -0.52 -24.05
C VAL A 422 -9.42 -1.17 -24.95
N CYS A 423 -10.66 -0.68 -24.91
CA CYS A 423 -11.74 -1.19 -25.75
C CYS A 423 -11.57 -0.55 -27.13
N GLY A 424 -10.76 -1.20 -27.95
CA GLY A 424 -10.49 -0.87 -29.34
C GLY A 424 -9.03 -0.99 -29.76
N GLN A 425 -8.80 -0.72 -31.04
CA GLN A 425 -7.52 -0.98 -31.70
C GLN A 425 -6.36 -0.14 -31.16
N SER A 426 -6.64 1.02 -30.56
CA SER A 426 -5.63 1.91 -30.00
C SER A 426 -6.20 2.79 -28.89
N CYS A 427 -5.33 3.38 -28.07
CA CYS A 427 -5.75 4.40 -27.09
C CYS A 427 -6.39 5.63 -27.75
N PHE A 428 -6.03 5.96 -29.00
CA PHE A 428 -6.56 7.12 -29.72
C PHE A 428 -7.99 6.88 -30.24
N SER A 429 -8.28 5.66 -30.71
CA SER A 429 -9.61 5.29 -31.23
C SER A 429 -10.59 4.87 -30.13
N SER A 430 -10.09 4.44 -28.96
CA SER A 430 -10.92 3.95 -27.88
C SER A 430 -11.65 5.07 -27.13
N LYS A 431 -12.94 4.83 -26.85
CA LYS A 431 -13.82 5.72 -26.06
C LYS A 431 -14.14 5.16 -24.67
N ARG A 432 -13.66 3.96 -24.36
CA ARG A 432 -13.97 3.24 -23.14
C ARG A 432 -12.79 2.40 -22.70
N PHE A 433 -12.48 2.48 -21.42
CA PHE A 433 -11.42 1.74 -20.79
C PHE A 433 -11.99 0.92 -19.63
N MET A 434 -11.34 -0.19 -19.32
CA MET A 434 -11.55 -0.91 -18.06
C MET A 434 -10.27 -0.92 -17.26
N LEU A 435 -10.39 -1.04 -15.94
CA LEU A 435 -9.25 -1.26 -15.05
C LEU A 435 -9.25 -2.70 -14.57
N CYS A 436 -8.14 -3.39 -14.80
CA CYS A 436 -7.86 -4.72 -14.26
C CYS A 436 -6.83 -4.64 -13.14
N VAL A 437 -7.08 -5.32 -12.03
CA VAL A 437 -6.13 -5.50 -10.92
C VAL A 437 -6.18 -6.95 -10.47
N ASP A 438 -5.04 -7.63 -10.37
CA ASP A 438 -4.94 -9.06 -10.00
C ASP A 438 -5.85 -9.94 -10.87
N ARG A 439 -5.82 -9.71 -12.21
CA ARG A 439 -6.66 -10.40 -13.21
C ARG A 439 -8.15 -10.44 -12.84
N THR A 440 -8.61 -9.31 -12.32
CA THR A 440 -10.02 -9.05 -12.06
C THR A 440 -10.34 -7.69 -12.66
N VAL A 441 -11.34 -7.61 -13.53
CA VAL A 441 -11.89 -6.31 -13.95
C VAL A 441 -12.54 -5.69 -12.72
N VAL A 442 -11.96 -4.61 -12.22
CA VAL A 442 -12.44 -3.93 -11.01
C VAL A 442 -13.29 -2.71 -11.32
N HIS A 443 -13.18 -2.18 -12.54
CA HIS A 443 -14.03 -1.14 -13.07
C HIS A 443 -14.14 -1.30 -14.58
N ASP A 444 -15.34 -1.48 -15.11
CA ASP A 444 -15.61 -1.94 -16.49
C ASP A 444 -15.99 -0.81 -17.46
N ASN A 445 -16.26 0.39 -16.95
CA ASN A 445 -16.65 1.52 -17.76
C ASN A 445 -15.99 2.85 -17.33
N ILE A 446 -14.82 3.15 -17.89
CA ILE A 446 -14.13 4.42 -17.69
C ILE A 446 -14.10 5.16 -19.03
N PRO A 447 -14.86 6.26 -19.21
CA PRO A 447 -14.97 6.95 -20.50
C PRO A 447 -13.77 7.85 -20.82
N SER A 448 -12.97 8.21 -19.81
CA SER A 448 -11.83 9.13 -19.94
C SER A 448 -10.51 8.39 -19.81
N PHE A 449 -9.60 8.59 -20.77
CA PHE A 449 -8.25 8.04 -20.69
C PHE A 449 -7.47 8.59 -19.48
N ILE A 450 -7.64 9.87 -19.17
CA ILE A 450 -6.97 10.50 -18.02
C ILE A 450 -7.44 9.86 -16.71
N SER A 451 -8.75 9.66 -16.55
CA SER A 451 -9.31 9.00 -15.36
C SER A 451 -8.85 7.55 -15.27
N ALA A 452 -8.82 6.82 -16.40
CA ALA A 452 -8.32 5.45 -16.44
C ALA A 452 -6.84 5.38 -15.99
N LEU A 453 -5.99 6.25 -16.53
CA LEU A 453 -4.57 6.35 -16.16
C LEU A 453 -4.40 6.68 -14.67
N CYS A 454 -5.16 7.65 -14.16
CA CYS A 454 -5.12 8.02 -12.75
C CYS A 454 -5.56 6.88 -11.84
N MET A 455 -6.64 6.17 -12.17
CA MET A 455 -7.11 5.02 -11.39
C MET A 455 -6.11 3.86 -11.42
N MET A 456 -5.52 3.57 -12.59
CA MET A 456 -4.46 2.57 -12.72
C MET A 456 -3.25 2.93 -11.86
N PHE A 457 -2.79 4.19 -11.92
CA PHE A 457 -1.70 4.68 -11.08
C PHE A 457 -2.03 4.60 -9.58
N GLY A 458 -3.21 5.09 -9.19
CA GLY A 458 -3.69 5.10 -7.81
C GLY A 458 -3.78 3.69 -7.21
N SER A 459 -4.12 2.68 -8.02
CA SER A 459 -4.19 1.28 -7.61
C SER A 459 -2.85 0.72 -7.09
N TYR A 460 -1.71 1.23 -7.59
CA TYR A 460 -0.39 0.88 -7.05
C TYR A 460 -0.18 1.35 -5.60
N TYR A 461 -0.84 2.43 -5.19
CA TYR A 461 -0.74 2.92 -3.82
C TYR A 461 -1.84 2.32 -2.94
N CYS A 462 -3.10 2.47 -3.37
CA CYS A 462 -4.29 2.06 -2.62
C CYS A 462 -4.25 0.59 -2.22
N PHE A 463 -3.96 -0.31 -3.16
CA PHE A 463 -3.91 -1.75 -2.89
C PHE A 463 -2.53 -2.23 -2.47
N ASN A 464 -1.63 -1.27 -2.20
CA ASN A 464 -0.22 -1.52 -2.06
C ASN A 464 0.20 -2.44 -3.20
N ILE A 465 0.29 -1.97 -4.46
CA ILE A 465 0.87 -2.62 -5.67
C ILE A 465 2.26 -2.03 -6.10
N HIS A 466 3.26 -2.86 -6.44
CA HIS A 466 4.63 -2.46 -6.77
C HIS A 466 4.64 -2.29 -8.27
N TYR A 467 5.42 -1.36 -8.78
CA TYR A 467 5.57 -1.23 -10.22
C TYR A 467 6.27 -2.49 -10.76
N PRO A 468 5.74 -3.09 -11.84
CA PRO A 468 6.43 -4.17 -12.52
C PRO A 468 7.76 -3.65 -13.06
N SER A 469 8.77 -4.51 -13.11
CA SER A 469 10.10 -4.14 -13.62
C SER A 469 10.07 -3.66 -15.08
N GLU A 470 9.07 -4.10 -15.83
CA GLU A 470 8.80 -3.83 -17.24
C GLU A 470 8.28 -2.41 -17.50
N LEU A 471 7.75 -1.73 -16.47
CA LEU A 471 7.26 -0.33 -16.53
C LEU A 471 8.00 0.58 -15.53
N ALA A 472 9.18 0.14 -15.08
CA ALA A 472 9.93 0.79 -14.02
C ALA A 472 10.23 2.26 -14.32
N SER A 473 10.63 2.58 -15.55
CA SER A 473 11.01 3.94 -15.93
C SER A 473 9.79 4.84 -16.14
N THR A 474 8.77 4.38 -16.86
CA THR A 474 7.56 5.20 -17.12
C THR A 474 6.80 5.50 -15.82
N LEU A 475 6.51 4.48 -15.00
CA LEU A 475 5.77 4.68 -13.75
C LEU A 475 6.57 5.50 -12.74
N GLU A 476 7.90 5.31 -12.69
CA GLU A 476 8.75 6.12 -11.83
C GLU A 476 8.84 7.57 -12.32
N LEU A 477 8.89 7.84 -13.63
CA LEU A 477 8.83 9.20 -14.17
C LEU A 477 7.50 9.88 -13.81
N LEU A 478 6.36 9.20 -14.04
CA LEU A 478 5.03 9.71 -13.68
C LEU A 478 4.94 10.03 -12.17
N GLN A 479 5.53 9.16 -11.34
CA GLN A 479 5.61 9.36 -9.90
C GLN A 479 6.53 10.53 -9.50
N ARG A 480 7.73 10.64 -10.09
CA ARG A 480 8.88 11.39 -9.55
C ARG A 480 9.31 12.66 -10.25
N TYR A 481 8.82 12.99 -11.44
CA TYR A 481 9.33 14.14 -12.20
C TYR A 481 9.33 15.50 -11.46
N VAL A 482 10.38 15.76 -10.69
CA VAL A 482 10.72 17.04 -10.04
C VAL A 482 11.84 17.66 -10.86
N PHE A 483 11.61 18.88 -11.32
CA PHE A 483 12.65 19.72 -11.89
C PHE A 483 12.97 20.84 -10.89
N LEU A 484 14.24 20.96 -10.50
CA LEU A 484 14.72 22.06 -9.67
C LEU A 484 15.22 23.18 -10.59
N TYR A 485 14.57 24.34 -10.55
CA TYR A 485 15.17 25.57 -11.06
C TYR A 485 15.39 26.57 -9.92
N ARG A 486 16.40 27.40 -10.11
CA ARG A 486 16.99 28.39 -9.19
C ARG A 486 15.94 29.42 -8.70
N LEU A 487 15.94 29.66 -7.38
CA LEU A 487 15.09 30.58 -6.58
C LEU A 487 13.57 30.28 -6.61
N TYR A 488 13.07 29.73 -5.49
CA TYR A 488 11.67 29.77 -5.05
C TYR A 488 10.59 29.30 -6.06
N THR A 489 10.54 28.00 -6.41
CA THR A 489 9.29 27.22 -6.65
C THR A 489 9.63 25.75 -6.91
N THR A 490 9.25 24.85 -5.98
CA THR A 490 9.42 23.40 -6.14
C THR A 490 8.35 22.84 -7.09
N LEU A 491 8.68 22.59 -8.35
CA LEU A 491 7.72 22.03 -9.32
C LEU A 491 7.62 20.50 -9.18
N LYS A 492 6.64 20.06 -8.37
CA LYS A 492 6.34 18.66 -8.00
C LYS A 492 5.82 17.82 -9.19
N CYS A 493 6.19 16.54 -9.27
CA CYS A 493 5.83 15.52 -10.30
C CYS A 493 4.34 15.44 -10.66
N PHE A 494 3.97 14.77 -11.77
CA PHE A 494 2.56 14.55 -12.14
C PHE A 494 1.74 14.08 -10.95
N PHE A 495 2.25 13.10 -10.19
CA PHE A 495 1.65 12.68 -8.92
C PHE A 495 2.37 13.17 -7.66
N SER A 496 3.46 13.93 -7.81
CA SER A 496 4.15 14.66 -6.74
C SER A 496 4.72 13.80 -5.59
N ILE A 497 5.04 12.52 -5.85
CA ILE A 497 5.62 11.61 -4.85
C ILE A 497 7.12 11.46 -5.10
N ASN A 498 7.94 12.07 -4.25
CA ASN A 498 9.40 11.99 -4.38
C ASN A 498 10.14 11.95 -3.02
N PRO A 499 9.97 10.90 -2.19
CA PRO A 499 10.82 10.71 -1.02
C PRO A 499 12.28 10.44 -1.43
N GLU A 500 13.21 10.88 -0.58
CA GLU A 500 14.67 10.86 -0.82
C GLU A 500 15.26 9.46 -1.05
N LYS A 501 14.60 8.42 -0.55
CA LYS A 501 15.07 7.03 -0.58
C LYS A 501 13.96 6.05 -0.94
N GLY A 502 14.36 4.89 -1.43
CA GLY A 502 13.46 3.80 -1.82
C GLY A 502 12.99 3.89 -3.26
N THR A 503 12.15 2.95 -3.67
CA THR A 503 11.50 2.92 -4.99
C THR A 503 10.20 2.12 -4.87
N LYS A 504 9.19 2.42 -5.69
CA LYS A 504 7.95 1.63 -5.74
C LYS A 504 8.08 0.40 -6.65
N VAL A 505 9.14 0.35 -7.46
CA VAL A 505 9.39 -0.77 -8.37
C VAL A 505 9.83 -2.00 -7.59
N GLU A 506 9.33 -3.17 -7.97
CA GLU A 506 9.64 -4.44 -7.31
C GLU A 506 11.15 -4.73 -7.22
N LYS A 507 11.57 -5.51 -6.20
CA LYS A 507 12.98 -5.90 -6.06
C LYS A 507 13.36 -6.97 -7.08
N THR A 508 14.34 -6.68 -7.92
CA THR A 508 15.05 -7.72 -8.70
C THR A 508 16.28 -8.21 -7.93
N ASN A 509 16.91 -9.28 -8.39
CA ASN A 509 18.15 -9.80 -7.79
C ASN A 509 19.32 -8.80 -7.89
N THR A 510 19.19 -7.78 -8.74
CA THR A 510 20.14 -6.70 -8.93
C THR A 510 19.86 -5.52 -7.98
N ALA A 511 20.92 -4.99 -7.37
CA ALA A 511 20.85 -3.74 -6.63
C ALA A 511 20.37 -2.62 -7.57
N ARG A 512 19.40 -1.83 -7.11
CA ARG A 512 18.88 -0.67 -7.85
C ARG A 512 19.26 0.60 -7.12
N LEU A 513 19.62 1.62 -7.89
CA LEU A 513 19.75 2.97 -7.37
C LEU A 513 18.40 3.45 -6.83
N HIS A 514 18.43 4.46 -5.94
CA HIS A 514 17.19 5.05 -5.43
C HIS A 514 16.33 5.59 -6.57
N VAL A 515 16.96 6.17 -7.60
CA VAL A 515 16.33 6.66 -8.83
C VAL A 515 16.85 5.91 -10.04
N ASN A 516 15.93 5.49 -10.91
CA ASN A 516 16.22 4.80 -12.14
C ASN A 516 17.14 5.69 -13.01
N PRO A 517 18.35 5.22 -13.39
CA PRO A 517 19.29 6.00 -14.20
C PRO A 517 18.67 6.57 -15.47
N ARG A 518 17.76 5.83 -16.12
CA ARG A 518 17.12 6.23 -17.38
C ARG A 518 16.19 7.42 -17.18
N VAL A 519 15.50 7.46 -16.03
CA VAL A 519 14.65 8.58 -15.64
C VAL A 519 15.51 9.82 -15.36
N LEU A 520 16.63 9.66 -14.66
CA LEU A 520 17.60 10.75 -14.44
C LEU A 520 18.17 11.29 -15.75
N THR A 521 18.51 10.42 -16.70
CA THR A 521 18.99 10.83 -18.03
C THR A 521 17.94 11.69 -18.74
N LEU A 522 16.68 11.26 -18.79
CA LEU A 522 15.62 12.06 -19.42
C LEU A 522 15.41 13.40 -18.71
N ILE A 523 15.42 13.43 -17.37
CA ILE A 523 15.31 14.67 -16.59
C ILE A 523 16.47 15.63 -16.93
N GLN A 524 17.70 15.12 -16.99
CA GLN A 524 18.87 15.90 -17.34
C GLN A 524 18.76 16.46 -18.76
N GLU A 525 18.32 15.65 -19.72
CA GLU A 525 18.21 16.10 -21.11
C GLU A 525 17.06 17.08 -21.32
N LEU A 526 15.97 16.94 -20.57
CA LEU A 526 14.89 17.93 -20.52
C LEU A 526 15.41 19.24 -19.92
N SER A 527 16.25 19.17 -18.88
CA SER A 527 16.95 20.35 -18.35
C SER A 527 17.73 21.03 -19.45
N ASP A 528 18.65 20.30 -20.06
CA ASP A 528 19.58 20.84 -21.04
C ASP A 528 18.86 21.37 -22.29
N HIS A 529 17.69 20.83 -22.63
CA HIS A 529 16.86 21.35 -23.71
C HIS A 529 16.19 22.68 -23.33
N GLU A 530 15.62 22.78 -22.12
CA GLU A 530 15.01 24.04 -21.65
C GLU A 530 16.04 25.17 -21.52
N TRP A 531 17.27 24.85 -21.13
CA TRP A 531 18.38 25.82 -21.11
C TRP A 531 18.79 26.34 -22.50
N ARG A 532 18.38 25.69 -23.59
CA ARG A 532 18.68 26.12 -24.97
C ARG A 532 17.56 26.94 -25.61
N ASP A 533 16.35 26.89 -25.06
CA ASP A 533 15.18 27.64 -25.54
C ASP A 533 14.99 28.98 -24.78
N VAL A 534 15.94 29.34 -23.90
CA VAL A 534 16.11 30.65 -23.24
C VAL A 534 17.40 31.28 -23.75
#